data_AF-A0A8X6VDK3-F1
#
_entry.id   AF-A0A8X6VDK3-F1
#
_cell.length_a   1.000
_cell.length_b   1.000
_cell.length_c   1.000
_cell.angle_alpha   90.00
_cell.angle_beta   90.00
_cell.angle_gamma   90.00
#
_symmetry.space_group_name_H-M   'P 1'
#
loop_
_entity.id
_entity.type
_entity.pdbx_description
1 polymer ?
#
loop_
_entity_poly.entity_id
_entity_poly.type
_entity_poly.pdbx_seq_one_letter_code
_entity_poly.pdbx_strand_id
1 'polypeptide(L)' 'MSRRKQRSAFDQVSEFDRGRIVAYRDSGLSLREIGSRVGRNQTTVMRICDRWMQKGMTDRCGRSHPP' A
#
# COMPACT_ATOMS: atom_id res chain seq x y z
N MET A 1 -18.44 -19.56 -14.51
CA MET A 1 -17.32 -18.77 -15.08
C MET A 1 -16.61 -18.02 -13.95
N SER A 2 -15.74 -18.68 -13.20
CA SER A 2 -14.97 -18.00 -12.15
C SER A 2 -13.95 -17.08 -12.81
N ARG A 3 -14.19 -15.76 -12.78
CA ARG A 3 -13.19 -14.75 -13.19
C ARG A 3 -11.96 -15.00 -12.33
N ARG A 4 -10.99 -15.76 -12.84
CA ARG A 4 -9.64 -15.80 -12.30
C ARG A 4 -9.14 -14.37 -12.42
N LYS A 5 -9.29 -13.63 -11.33
CA LYS A 5 -8.83 -12.25 -11.18
C LYS A 5 -7.35 -12.33 -11.48
N GLN A 6 -6.97 -11.95 -12.70
CA GLN A 6 -5.56 -11.84 -13.08
C GLN A 6 -4.92 -11.04 -11.97
N ARG A 7 -4.10 -11.70 -11.14
CA ARG A 7 -3.19 -11.01 -10.23
C ARG A 7 -2.21 -10.31 -11.14
N SER A 8 -2.63 -9.14 -11.60
CA SER A 8 -1.82 -8.21 -12.37
C SER A 8 -0.48 -8.09 -11.64
N ALA A 9 0.63 -7.97 -12.35
CA ALA A 9 1.98 -7.96 -11.80
C ALA A 9 2.17 -6.99 -10.59
N PHE A 10 1.25 -6.05 -10.40
CA PHE A 10 1.09 -5.18 -9.24
C PHE A 10 0.70 -5.86 -7.91
N ASP A 11 0.10 -7.07 -7.92
CA ASP A 11 -0.22 -7.82 -6.69
C ASP A 11 1.02 -8.54 -6.12
N GLN A 12 2.06 -8.71 -6.94
CA GLN A 12 3.38 -9.27 -6.57
C GLN A 12 4.34 -8.19 -6.05
N VAL A 13 3.82 -7.19 -5.32
CA VAL A 13 4.69 -6.31 -4.54
C VAL A 13 5.02 -7.05 -3.26
N SER A 14 6.31 -7.36 -3.08
CA SER A 14 6.82 -8.00 -1.88
C SER A 14 6.40 -7.22 -0.63
N GLU A 15 6.19 -7.92 0.48
CA GLU A 15 5.91 -7.26 1.77
C GLU A 15 7.02 -6.28 2.15
N PHE A 16 8.26 -6.55 1.74
CA PHE A 16 9.39 -5.64 1.90
C PHE A 16 9.21 -4.33 1.12
N ASP A 17 8.81 -4.41 -0.15
CA ASP A 17 8.51 -3.22 -0.97
C ASP A 17 7.31 -2.45 -0.41
N ARG A 18 6.28 -3.16 0.09
CA ARG A 18 5.14 -2.52 0.78
C ARG A 18 5.59 -1.75 2.02
N GLY A 19 6.43 -2.33 2.86
CA GLY A 19 6.98 -1.69 4.04
C GLY A 19 7.77 -0.43 3.70
N ARG A 20 8.62 -0.50 2.66
CA ARG A 20 9.37 0.66 2.14
C ARG A 20 8.45 1.76 1.63
N ILE A 21 7.41 1.42 0.87
CA ILE A 21 6.43 2.39 0.36
C ILE A 21 5.76 3.15 1.50
N VAL A 22 5.34 2.44 2.55
CA VAL A 22 4.73 3.05 3.74
C VAL A 22 5.72 3.93 4.49
N ALA A 23 6.95 3.46 4.73
CA ALA A 23 7.98 4.22 5.44
C ALA A 23 8.35 5.53 4.70
N TYR A 24 8.47 5.48 3.37
CA TYR A 24 8.72 6.68 2.59
C TYR A 24 7.51 7.61 2.56
N ARG A 25 6.28 7.07 2.59
CA ARG A 25 5.08 7.89 2.66
C ARG A 25 4.96 8.63 3.99
N ASP A 26 5.30 7.96 5.09
CA ASP A 26 5.34 8.54 6.43
C ASP A 26 6.41 9.63 6.54
N SER A 27 7.56 9.43 5.88
CA SER A 27 8.62 10.44 5.73
C SER A 27 8.23 11.64 4.84
N GLY A 28 7.02 11.66 4.26
CA GLY A 28 6.52 12.77 3.44
C GLY A 28 6.94 12.77 1.97
N LEU A 29 7.52 11.67 1.45
CA LEU A 29 7.94 11.62 0.05
C LEU A 29 6.75 11.61 -0.93
N SER A 30 7.02 12.14 -2.14
CA SER A 30 6.08 12.10 -3.25
C SER A 30 5.92 10.67 -3.81
N LEU A 31 4.72 10.30 -4.26
CA LEU A 31 4.45 8.96 -4.82
C LEU A 31 5.37 8.61 -6.00
N ARG A 32 5.79 9.63 -6.76
CA ARG A 32 6.72 9.49 -7.89
C ARG A 32 8.14 9.18 -7.42
N GLU A 33 8.66 9.87 -6.41
CA GLU A 33 9.97 9.54 -5.82
C GLU A 33 9.97 8.16 -5.17
N ILE A 34 8.91 7.81 -4.46
CA ILE A 34 8.77 6.48 -3.86
C ILE A 34 8.81 5.41 -4.96
N GLY A 35 8.09 5.62 -6.06
CA GLY A 35 8.12 4.74 -7.22
C GLY A 35 9.51 4.59 -7.80
N SER A 36 10.25 5.69 -7.98
CA SER A 36 11.64 5.64 -8.45
C SER A 36 12.58 4.90 -7.50
N ARG A 37 12.43 5.06 -6.18
CA ARG A 37 13.29 4.39 -5.17
C ARG A 37 13.01 2.89 -5.03
N VAL A 38 11.75 2.50 -5.19
CA VAL A 38 11.30 1.10 -5.08
C VAL A 38 11.34 0.39 -6.45
N GLY A 39 11.58 1.13 -7.54
CA GLY A 39 11.53 0.60 -8.91
C GLY A 39 10.12 0.18 -9.33
N ARG A 40 9.09 0.85 -8.80
CA ARG A 40 7.67 0.52 -9.04
C ARG A 40 6.91 1.69 -9.63
N ASN A 41 5.87 1.35 -10.37
CA ASN A 41 5.03 2.34 -11.03
C ASN A 41 4.24 3.18 -9.99
N GLN A 42 4.05 4.48 -10.27
CA GLN A 42 3.39 5.43 -9.36
C GLN A 42 1.98 4.96 -8.98
N THR A 43 1.23 4.39 -9.93
CA THR A 43 -0.12 3.84 -9.70
C THR A 43 -0.11 2.73 -8.63
N THR A 44 0.93 1.91 -8.60
CA THR A 44 1.10 0.84 -7.61
C THR A 44 1.32 1.43 -6.22
N VAL A 45 2.20 2.42 -6.12
CA VAL A 45 2.51 3.13 -4.87
C VAL A 45 1.24 3.82 -4.34
N MET A 46 0.50 4.50 -5.21
CA MET A 46 -0.76 5.16 -4.86
C MET A 46 -1.77 4.18 -4.27
N ARG A 47 -1.99 3.02 -4.92
CA ARG A 47 -2.93 2.00 -4.42
C ARG A 47 -2.50 1.37 -3.11
N ILE A 48 -1.20 1.16 -2.89
CA ILE A 48 -0.68 0.64 -1.61
C ILE A 48 -0.88 1.67 -0.50
N CYS A 49 -0.57 2.93 -0.78
CA CYS A 49 -0.79 4.04 0.16
C CYS A 49 -2.27 4.21 0.49
N ASP A 50 -3.15 4.16 -0.52
CA ASP A 50 -4.60 4.26 -0.36
C ASP A 50 -5.14 3.10 0.48
N ARG A 51 -4.73 1.86 0.17
CA ARG A 51 -5.10 0.67 0.94
C ARG A 51 -4.58 0.74 2.38
N TRP A 52 -3.39 1.29 2.60
CA TRP A 52 -2.82 1.47 3.93
C TRP A 52 -3.59 2.52 4.73
N MET A 53 -3.95 3.65 4.12
CA MET A 53 -4.81 4.67 4.72
C MET A 53 -6.21 4.13 5.06
N GLN A 54 -6.84 3.40 4.13
CA GLN A 54 -8.14 2.75 4.37
C GLN A 54 -8.07 1.70 5.48
N LYS A 55 -6.98 0.91 5.52
CA LYS A 55 -6.78 -0.07 6.59
C LYS A 55 -6.47 0.58 7.94
N GLY A 56 -5.76 1.71 7.96
CA GLY A 56 -5.54 2.50 9.17
C GLY A 56 -6.83 3.15 9.70
N MET A 57 -7.74 3.58 8.80
CA MET A 57 -9.07 4.06 9.18
C MET A 57 -9.96 2.94 9.75
N THR A 58 -9.92 1.75 9.15
CA THR A 58 -10.69 0.61 9.66
C THR A 58 -10.09 0.02 10.95
N ASP A 59 -8.77 0.02 11.13
CA ASP A 59 -8.10 -0.42 12.38
C ASP A 59 -8.32 0.60 13.52
N ARG A 60 -8.30 1.91 13.25
CA ARG A 60 -8.64 2.93 14.27
C ARG A 60 -10.11 2.90 14.70
N CYS A 61 -11.01 2.44 13.84
CA CYS A 61 -12.41 2.22 14.20
C CYS A 61 -12.62 0.88 14.95
N GLY A 62 -11.62 -0.01 14.95
CA GLY A 62 -11.64 -1.30 15.63
C GLY A 62 -10.90 -1.35 16.97
N ARG A 63 -10.11 -0.32 17.33
CA ARG A 63 -9.55 -0.17 18.69
C ARG A 63 -10.49 0.59 19.61
N SER A 64 -11.76 0.19 19.61
CA SER A 64 -12.55 0.19 20.84
C SER A 64 -12.32 -1.18 21.48
N HIS A 65 -11.16 -1.37 22.12
CA HIS A 65 -11.01 -2.38 23.16
C HIS A 65 -11.55 -1.74 24.45
N PRO A 66 -12.78 -2.03 24.91
CA PRO A 66 -13.07 -1.86 26.32
C PRO A 66 -12.43 -3.04 27.10
N PRO A 67 -12.00 -2.81 28.36
CA PRO A 67 -11.61 -3.88 29.28
C PRO A 67 -12.79 -4.82 29.62
#